data_AF-A0A7W4AAM7-F1
#
_entry.id   AF-A0A7W4AAM7-F1
#
_cell.length_a   1.000
_cell.length_b   1.000
_cell.length_c   1.000
_cell.angle_alpha   90.00
_cell.angle_beta   90.00
_cell.angle_gamma   90.00
#
_symmetry.space_group_name_H-M   'P 1'
#
loop_
_entity.id
_entity.type
_entity.pdbx_description
1 polymer ?
#
loop_
_entity_poly.entity_id
_entity_poly.type
_entity_poly.pdbx_seq_one_letter_code
_entity_poly.pdbx_strand_id
1 'polypeptide(L)'
;MGLFLLNRKCLLLIVLTFSLVACSDNYNEEFITSASTLNKSKALAQQLENLNLVTLSYLKEEIFIVNNIIINDKKKTYGIAPEGGFYESYYIQSEKNAYENWDTITNNFIPSTIVKREDVLELLSAMKAIGITDIYHNRTNEIFTLQWGSSVMNGYQGLIFGDKSRLGDEYKASRFDDFKEVNKDTFYFAVR
;
A
#
# COMPACT_ATOMS: atom_id res chain seq x y z
N MET A 1 -32.19 43.12 -17.25
CA MET A 1 -30.79 42.68 -17.44
C MET A 1 -30.14 42.39 -16.08
N GLY A 2 -30.67 41.41 -15.32
CA GLY A 2 -30.25 41.16 -13.93
C GLY A 2 -30.40 39.70 -13.48
N LEU A 3 -31.31 38.94 -14.09
CA LEU A 3 -31.51 37.51 -13.79
C LEU A 3 -30.38 36.60 -14.33
N PHE A 4 -29.78 36.95 -15.46
CA PHE A 4 -28.74 36.13 -16.13
C PHE A 4 -27.39 36.13 -15.40
N LEU A 5 -27.08 37.17 -14.64
CA LEU A 5 -25.81 37.30 -13.90
C LEU A 5 -25.84 36.56 -12.55
N LEU A 6 -27.02 36.44 -11.93
CA LEU A 6 -27.19 35.75 -10.64
C LEU A 6 -26.98 34.23 -10.79
N ASN A 7 -27.48 33.64 -11.88
CA ASN A 7 -27.35 32.21 -12.16
C ASN A 7 -25.91 31.77 -12.48
N ARG A 8 -25.08 32.64 -13.09
CA ARG A 8 -23.67 32.33 -13.37
C ARG A 8 -22.83 32.26 -12.10
N LYS A 9 -23.10 33.09 -11.10
CA LYS A 9 -22.36 33.09 -9.82
C LYS A 9 -22.69 31.86 -8.97
N CYS A 10 -23.95 31.42 -8.95
CA CYS A 10 -24.34 30.17 -8.26
C CYS A 10 -23.75 28.93 -8.95
N LEU A 11 -23.72 28.86 -10.28
CA LEU A 11 -23.11 27.74 -11.00
C LEU A 11 -21.59 27.66 -10.76
N LEU A 12 -20.89 28.80 -10.73
CA LEU A 12 -19.46 28.85 -10.42
C LEU A 12 -19.18 28.37 -9.00
N LEU A 13 -20.04 28.70 -8.02
CA LEU A 13 -19.90 28.24 -6.64
C LEU A 13 -20.07 26.72 -6.52
N ILE A 14 -21.04 26.14 -7.25
CA ILE A 14 -21.25 24.68 -7.31
C ILE A 14 -20.04 23.99 -7.95
N VAL A 15 -19.52 24.52 -9.07
CA VAL A 15 -18.31 23.98 -9.72
C VAL A 15 -17.07 24.13 -8.82
N LEU A 16 -16.93 25.22 -8.06
CA LEU A 16 -15.85 25.45 -7.09
C LEU A 16 -15.93 24.53 -5.88
N THR A 17 -17.13 24.19 -5.39
CA THR A 17 -17.28 23.19 -4.32
C THR A 17 -17.01 21.77 -4.79
N PHE A 18 -17.27 21.46 -6.07
CA PHE A 18 -16.94 20.15 -6.66
C PHE A 18 -15.48 20.01 -7.10
N SER A 19 -14.75 21.13 -7.29
CA SER A 19 -13.33 21.12 -7.67
C SER A 19 -12.35 21.22 -6.50
N LEU A 20 -12.84 21.41 -5.27
CA LEU A 20 -12.04 21.29 -4.04
C LEU A 20 -11.97 19.85 -3.50
N VAL A 21 -12.69 18.91 -4.11
CA VAL A 21 -12.50 17.47 -3.89
C VAL A 21 -11.46 16.95 -4.88
N ALA A 22 -10.29 17.60 -4.93
CA ALA A 22 -9.08 16.90 -5.36
C ALA A 22 -8.65 16.01 -4.18
N CYS A 23 -9.51 15.04 -3.88
CA CYS A 23 -9.30 14.05 -2.84
C CYS A 23 -8.07 13.23 -3.25
N SER A 24 -6.98 13.34 -2.50
CA SER A 24 -6.32 12.10 -2.12
C SER A 24 -7.43 11.20 -1.58
N ASP A 25 -7.49 9.94 -2.00
CA ASP A 25 -8.38 8.98 -1.35
C ASP A 25 -8.06 9.03 0.15
N ASN A 26 -8.85 9.78 0.91
CA ASN A 26 -8.68 9.89 2.34
C ASN A 26 -9.39 8.67 2.91
N TYR A 27 -8.68 7.54 2.81
CA TYR A 27 -9.01 6.34 3.55
C TYR A 27 -8.96 6.71 5.02
N ASN A 28 -10.14 6.89 5.60
CA ASN A 28 -10.29 7.22 7.01
C ASN A 28 -10.37 5.93 7.82
N GLU A 29 -10.24 6.08 9.13
CA GLU A 29 -10.35 4.98 10.08
C GLU A 29 -11.62 4.15 9.89
N GLU A 30 -12.78 4.78 9.66
CA GLU A 30 -14.06 4.10 9.48
C GLU A 30 -14.04 3.14 8.28
N PHE A 31 -13.49 3.59 7.15
CA PHE A 31 -13.31 2.76 5.97
C PHE A 31 -12.32 1.60 6.24
N ILE A 32 -11.15 1.91 6.81
CA ILE A 32 -10.08 0.94 7.06
C ILE A 32 -10.54 -0.16 8.03
N THR A 33 -11.30 0.22 9.05
CA THR A 33 -11.78 -0.69 10.10
C THR A 33 -13.14 -1.32 9.80
N SER A 34 -13.74 -1.02 8.65
CA SER A 34 -14.99 -1.65 8.22
C SER A 34 -14.82 -3.17 8.02
N ALA A 35 -15.86 -3.96 8.33
CA ALA A 35 -15.79 -5.42 8.21
C ALA A 35 -15.41 -5.90 6.79
N SER A 36 -15.86 -5.20 5.75
CA SER A 36 -15.52 -5.50 4.35
C SER A 36 -14.02 -5.30 4.09
N THR A 37 -13.45 -4.17 4.51
CA THR A 37 -12.03 -3.87 4.33
C THR A 37 -11.16 -4.79 5.16
N LEU A 38 -11.56 -5.10 6.39
CA LEU A 38 -10.84 -6.05 7.25
C LEU A 38 -10.77 -7.46 6.61
N ASN A 39 -11.88 -7.96 6.08
CA ASN A 39 -11.92 -9.29 5.45
C ASN A 39 -11.02 -9.35 4.20
N LYS A 40 -11.07 -8.31 3.35
CA LYS A 40 -10.21 -8.23 2.16
C LYS A 40 -8.73 -8.11 2.53
N SER A 41 -8.42 -7.31 3.54
CA SER A 41 -7.06 -7.14 4.08
C SER A 41 -6.49 -8.45 4.63
N LYS A 42 -7.30 -9.23 5.37
CA LYS A 42 -6.90 -10.56 5.87
C LYS A 42 -6.67 -11.54 4.72
N ALA A 43 -7.51 -11.52 3.69
CA ALA A 43 -7.33 -12.37 2.51
C ALA A 43 -6.02 -12.03 1.76
N LEU A 44 -5.70 -10.74 1.62
CA LEU A 44 -4.42 -10.29 1.05
C LEU A 44 -3.22 -10.77 1.88
N ALA A 45 -3.26 -10.62 3.20
CA ALA A 45 -2.20 -11.10 4.09
C ALA A 45 -1.97 -12.61 3.94
N GLN A 46 -3.06 -13.41 3.92
CA GLN A 46 -2.97 -14.85 3.72
C GLN A 46 -2.40 -15.23 2.35
N GLN A 47 -2.80 -14.52 1.29
CA GLN A 47 -2.25 -14.75 -0.05
C GLN A 47 -0.75 -14.42 -0.12
N LEU A 48 -0.32 -13.33 0.52
CA LEU A 48 1.10 -12.97 0.63
C LEU A 48 1.90 -14.09 1.34
N GLU A 49 1.35 -14.64 2.42
CA GLU A 49 1.93 -15.76 3.15
C GLU A 49 2.05 -17.02 2.28
N ASN A 50 0.97 -17.38 1.58
CA ASN A 50 0.92 -18.56 0.72
C ASN A 50 1.94 -18.50 -0.42
N LEU A 51 2.20 -17.29 -0.93
CA LEU A 51 3.23 -17.02 -1.94
C LEU A 51 4.64 -16.93 -1.33
N ASN A 52 4.77 -17.07 -0.02
CA ASN A 52 6.02 -16.97 0.71
C ASN A 52 6.73 -15.63 0.42
N LEU A 53 5.95 -14.55 0.30
CA LEU A 53 6.45 -13.19 0.15
C LEU A 53 6.61 -12.53 1.53
N VAL A 54 7.55 -11.60 1.64
CA VAL A 54 7.83 -10.82 2.85
C VAL A 54 7.27 -9.41 2.69
N THR A 55 7.43 -8.81 1.52
CA THR A 55 6.91 -7.47 1.26
C THR A 55 6.24 -7.40 -0.11
N LEU A 56 5.23 -6.56 -0.22
CA LEU A 56 4.62 -6.17 -1.47
C LEU A 56 4.20 -4.70 -1.38
N SER A 57 4.73 -3.86 -2.27
CA SER A 57 4.41 -2.43 -2.31
C SER A 57 3.97 -2.01 -3.70
N TYR A 58 2.84 -1.31 -3.79
CA TYR A 58 2.38 -0.63 -4.98
C TYR A 58 2.81 0.84 -4.93
N LEU A 59 3.74 1.23 -5.82
CA LEU A 59 4.23 2.60 -5.88
C LEU A 59 3.33 3.44 -6.78
N LYS A 60 3.31 3.13 -8.07
CA LYS A 60 2.53 3.86 -9.07
C LYS A 60 2.49 3.08 -10.38
N GLU A 61 1.35 3.12 -11.06
CA GLU A 61 1.18 2.52 -12.39
C GLU A 61 1.54 1.02 -12.38
N GLU A 62 2.54 0.62 -13.17
CA GLU A 62 3.06 -0.75 -13.31
C GLU A 62 4.42 -0.89 -12.58
N ILE A 63 4.71 0.01 -11.63
CA ILE A 63 5.89 -0.03 -10.77
C ILE A 63 5.51 -0.48 -9.37
N PHE A 64 6.15 -1.54 -8.91
CA PHE A 64 5.88 -2.17 -7.63
C PHE A 64 7.14 -2.83 -7.07
N ILE A 65 7.13 -3.12 -5.78
CA ILE A 65 8.20 -3.82 -5.07
C ILE A 65 7.68 -5.15 -4.59
N VAL A 66 8.45 -6.21 -4.78
CA VAL A 66 8.21 -7.51 -4.18
C VAL A 66 9.49 -7.88 -3.43
N ASN A 67 9.39 -8.13 -2.13
CA ASN A 67 10.51 -8.26 -1.21
C ASN A 67 11.46 -7.04 -1.28
N ASN A 68 12.61 -7.18 -1.94
CA ASN A 68 13.61 -6.12 -2.09
C ASN A 68 13.84 -5.74 -3.57
N ILE A 69 13.02 -6.24 -4.49
CA ILE A 69 13.17 -5.99 -5.92
C ILE A 69 12.08 -5.02 -6.37
N ILE A 70 12.50 -3.90 -6.94
CA ILE A 70 11.60 -2.96 -7.61
C ILE A 70 11.48 -3.35 -9.09
N ILE A 71 10.26 -3.43 -9.58
CA ILE A 71 9.92 -3.94 -10.90
C ILE A 71 9.09 -2.89 -11.62
N ASN A 72 9.48 -2.56 -12.84
CA ASN A 72 8.66 -1.83 -13.79
C ASN A 72 8.17 -2.82 -14.84
N ASP A 73 6.96 -3.32 -14.66
CA ASP A 73 6.39 -4.38 -15.50
C ASP A 73 6.08 -3.88 -16.92
N LYS A 74 5.81 -2.58 -17.07
CA LYS A 74 5.60 -1.93 -18.37
C LYS A 74 6.85 -1.95 -19.23
N LYS A 75 7.96 -1.48 -18.65
CA LYS A 75 9.24 -1.35 -19.34
C LYS A 75 10.02 -2.66 -19.37
N LYS A 76 9.55 -3.68 -18.64
CA LYS A 76 10.26 -4.95 -18.43
C LYS A 76 11.66 -4.70 -17.85
N THR A 77 11.71 -3.87 -16.82
CA THR A 77 12.95 -3.54 -16.10
C THR A 77 12.80 -3.77 -14.59
N TYR A 78 13.93 -3.94 -13.90
CA TYR A 78 13.99 -4.16 -12.47
C TYR A 78 15.30 -3.66 -11.84
N GLY A 79 15.29 -3.54 -10.53
CA GLY A 79 16.47 -3.24 -9.72
C GLY A 79 16.24 -3.59 -8.25
N ILE A 80 17.14 -3.15 -7.39
CA ILE A 80 17.02 -3.34 -5.95
C ILE A 80 16.32 -2.11 -5.37
N ALA A 81 15.29 -2.33 -4.56
CA ALA A 81 14.61 -1.26 -3.86
C ALA A 81 15.60 -0.56 -2.89
N PRO A 82 15.73 0.78 -2.94
CA PRO A 82 16.62 1.50 -2.04
C PRO A 82 16.13 1.45 -0.59
N GLU A 83 17.06 1.30 0.37
CA GLU A 83 16.75 1.47 1.79
C GLU A 83 16.54 2.96 2.08
N GLY A 84 15.30 3.39 2.30
CA GLY A 84 14.99 4.76 2.71
C GLY A 84 15.45 5.82 1.70
N GLY A 85 14.96 5.74 0.46
CA GLY A 85 15.25 6.71 -0.60
C GLY A 85 14.11 7.70 -0.88
N PHE A 86 14.44 8.80 -1.56
CA PHE A 86 13.42 9.66 -2.17
C PHE A 86 12.75 8.91 -3.34
N TYR A 87 11.54 9.33 -3.71
CA TYR A 87 10.76 8.73 -4.80
C TYR A 87 11.55 8.59 -6.13
N GLU A 88 12.45 9.53 -6.41
CA GLU A 88 13.35 9.49 -7.56
C GLU A 88 14.28 8.27 -7.56
N SER A 89 14.82 7.90 -6.40
CA SER A 89 15.72 6.74 -6.28
C SER A 89 15.00 5.44 -6.63
N TYR A 90 13.72 5.30 -6.26
CA TYR A 90 12.91 4.15 -6.67
C TYR A 90 12.73 4.11 -8.19
N TYR A 91 12.43 5.24 -8.83
CA TYR A 91 12.30 5.30 -10.29
C TYR A 91 13.59 4.89 -11.00
N ILE A 92 14.73 5.44 -10.59
CA ILE A 92 16.04 5.10 -11.16
C ILE A 92 16.32 3.60 -11.03
N GLN A 93 16.08 3.02 -9.84
CA GLN A 93 16.31 1.58 -9.65
C GLN A 93 15.34 0.72 -10.47
N SER A 94 14.09 1.15 -10.65
CA SER A 94 13.09 0.42 -11.45
C SER A 94 13.46 0.28 -12.93
N GLU A 95 14.39 1.10 -13.42
CA GLU A 95 14.82 1.14 -14.83
C GLU A 95 16.22 0.56 -15.05
N LYS A 96 16.84 0.01 -14.00
CA LYS A 96 18.27 -0.32 -14.00
C LYS A 96 18.65 -1.49 -14.92
N ASN A 97 17.88 -2.58 -14.87
CA ASN A 97 18.19 -3.80 -15.62
C ASN A 97 16.97 -4.27 -16.41
N ALA A 98 17.13 -4.67 -17.67
CA ALA A 98 16.06 -5.29 -18.43
C ALA A 98 15.87 -6.77 -18.06
N TYR A 99 14.66 -7.28 -18.22
CA TYR A 99 14.36 -8.71 -18.13
C TYR A 99 13.44 -9.13 -19.29
N GLU A 100 13.65 -10.34 -19.82
CA GLU A 100 12.79 -10.90 -20.88
C GLU A 100 11.72 -11.84 -20.30
N ASN A 101 12.06 -12.53 -19.21
CA ASN A 101 11.19 -13.48 -18.52
C ASN A 101 11.12 -13.14 -17.03
N TRP A 102 9.94 -13.34 -16.43
CA TRP A 102 9.69 -13.23 -15.00
C TRP A 102 10.60 -14.12 -14.15
N ASP A 103 11.04 -15.27 -14.69
CA ASP A 103 11.97 -16.16 -13.99
C ASP A 103 13.29 -15.46 -13.61
N THR A 104 13.72 -14.45 -14.39
CA THR A 104 14.88 -13.62 -14.05
C THR A 104 14.65 -12.85 -12.75
N ILE A 105 13.40 -12.43 -12.49
CA ILE A 105 13.01 -11.71 -11.29
C ILE A 105 12.90 -12.67 -10.10
N THR A 106 12.24 -13.81 -10.27
CA THR A 106 11.98 -14.76 -9.17
C THR A 106 13.24 -15.39 -8.60
N ASN A 107 14.24 -15.62 -9.45
CA ASN A 107 15.56 -16.06 -9.00
C ASN A 107 16.25 -15.05 -8.06
N ASN A 108 15.86 -13.76 -8.09
CA ASN A 108 16.37 -12.70 -7.22
C ASN A 108 15.51 -12.47 -5.95
N PHE A 109 14.30 -13.04 -5.84
CA PHE A 109 13.37 -12.77 -4.72
C PHE A 109 13.73 -13.44 -3.39
N ILE A 110 14.63 -14.44 -3.41
CA ILE A 110 14.97 -15.48 -2.41
C ILE A 110 14.87 -16.83 -3.15
N PRO A 111 15.87 -17.73 -3.06
CA PRO A 111 15.82 -19.02 -3.75
C PRO A 111 14.74 -19.91 -3.11
N SER A 112 13.59 -20.08 -3.76
CA SER A 112 12.69 -21.27 -3.65
C SER A 112 11.22 -21.05 -4.05
N THR A 113 10.80 -19.90 -4.58
CA THR A 113 9.36 -19.67 -4.78
C THR A 113 8.88 -19.94 -6.22
N ILE A 114 7.76 -20.69 -6.32
CA ILE A 114 6.96 -20.91 -7.53
C ILE A 114 6.05 -19.69 -7.79
N VAL A 115 6.50 -18.48 -7.45
CA VAL A 115 5.67 -17.28 -7.54
C VAL A 115 5.57 -16.86 -9.00
N LYS A 116 4.36 -16.89 -9.56
CA LYS A 116 4.13 -16.45 -10.93
C LYS A 116 3.84 -14.97 -10.96
N ARG A 117 4.06 -14.38 -12.14
CA ARG A 117 3.75 -12.96 -12.38
C ARG A 117 2.26 -12.69 -12.14
N GLU A 118 1.40 -13.59 -12.58
CA GLU A 118 -0.05 -13.43 -12.48
C GLU A 118 -0.50 -13.35 -11.02
N ASP A 119 0.08 -14.15 -10.13
CA ASP A 119 -0.26 -14.17 -8.70
C ASP A 119 0.07 -12.82 -8.04
N VAL A 120 1.24 -12.25 -8.38
CA VAL A 120 1.67 -10.93 -7.87
C VAL A 120 0.77 -9.82 -8.41
N LEU A 121 0.43 -9.86 -9.70
CA LEU A 121 -0.44 -8.86 -10.30
C LEU A 121 -1.87 -8.92 -9.77
N GLU A 122 -2.38 -10.11 -9.47
CA GLU A 122 -3.69 -10.29 -8.83
C GLU A 122 -3.68 -9.65 -7.43
N LEU A 123 -2.66 -9.93 -6.62
CA LEU A 123 -2.46 -9.29 -5.32
C LEU A 123 -2.42 -7.76 -5.41
N LEU A 124 -1.62 -7.22 -6.34
CA LEU A 124 -1.52 -5.77 -6.55
C LEU A 124 -2.85 -5.14 -6.98
N SER A 125 -3.61 -5.84 -7.82
CA SER A 125 -4.95 -5.42 -8.23
C SER A 125 -5.92 -5.39 -7.05
N ALA A 126 -5.88 -6.41 -6.19
CA ALA A 126 -6.68 -6.50 -4.99
C ALA A 126 -6.29 -5.45 -3.93
N MET A 127 -5.00 -5.17 -3.75
CA MET A 127 -4.49 -4.08 -2.92
C MET A 127 -5.04 -2.73 -3.41
N LYS A 128 -4.87 -2.45 -4.71
CA LYS A 128 -5.36 -1.21 -5.35
C LYS A 128 -6.88 -1.05 -5.20
N ALA A 129 -7.65 -2.13 -5.27
CA ALA A 129 -9.10 -2.10 -5.14
C ALA A 129 -9.60 -1.64 -3.76
N ILE A 130 -8.75 -1.73 -2.73
CA ILE A 130 -9.07 -1.23 -1.39
C ILE A 130 -8.13 -0.13 -0.89
N GLY A 131 -7.19 0.32 -1.71
CA GLY A 131 -6.31 1.45 -1.39
C GLY A 131 -5.04 1.12 -0.61
N ILE A 132 -4.74 -0.17 -0.39
CA ILE A 132 -3.50 -0.56 0.29
C ILE A 132 -2.32 -0.29 -0.63
N THR A 133 -1.32 0.40 -0.11
CA THR A 133 -0.06 0.67 -0.83
C THR A 133 1.01 -0.31 -0.45
N ASP A 134 1.05 -0.78 0.81
CA ASP A 134 2.13 -1.63 1.30
C ASP A 134 1.59 -2.76 2.17
N ILE A 135 2.17 -3.95 2.02
CA ILE A 135 2.00 -5.09 2.91
C ILE A 135 3.38 -5.61 3.31
N TYR A 136 3.60 -5.77 4.61
CA TYR A 136 4.81 -6.32 5.20
C TYR A 136 4.47 -7.51 6.10
N HIS A 137 5.21 -8.60 5.97
CA HIS A 137 5.11 -9.79 6.80
C HIS A 137 6.38 -9.97 7.64
N ASN A 138 6.28 -9.66 8.93
CA ASN A 138 7.31 -10.02 9.90
C ASN A 138 7.14 -11.50 10.30
N ARG A 139 7.90 -12.39 9.65
CA ARG A 139 7.84 -13.83 9.90
C ARG A 139 8.26 -14.23 11.31
N THR A 140 9.22 -13.50 11.90
CA THR A 140 9.73 -13.81 13.24
C THR A 140 8.65 -13.66 14.30
N ASN A 141 7.81 -12.63 14.13
CA ASN A 141 6.74 -12.32 15.07
C ASN A 141 5.37 -12.81 14.59
N GLU A 142 5.27 -13.37 13.39
CA GLU A 142 4.03 -13.79 12.72
C GLU A 142 3.02 -12.62 12.63
N ILE A 143 3.48 -11.48 12.13
CA ILE A 143 2.69 -10.24 12.04
C ILE A 143 2.62 -9.75 10.60
N PHE A 144 1.44 -9.29 10.20
CA PHE A 144 1.25 -8.51 8.97
C PHE A 144 1.00 -7.05 9.30
N THR A 145 1.64 -6.15 8.55
CA THR A 145 1.36 -4.71 8.57
C THR A 145 0.87 -4.31 7.18
N LEU A 146 -0.28 -3.66 7.11
CA LEU A 146 -0.89 -3.18 5.87
C LEU A 146 -1.07 -1.67 5.98
N GLN A 147 -0.65 -0.93 4.95
CA GLN A 147 -0.62 0.52 4.98
C GLN A 147 -1.44 1.13 3.85
N TRP A 148 -2.15 2.20 4.17
CA TRP A 148 -2.84 3.09 3.25
C TRP A 148 -2.10 4.42 3.16
N GLY A 149 -1.57 4.68 1.97
CA GLY A 149 -0.90 5.93 1.64
C GLY A 149 0.39 6.16 2.42
N SER A 150 1.28 6.98 1.87
CA SER A 150 2.33 7.60 2.65
C SER A 150 2.56 8.99 2.09
N SER A 151 2.56 9.99 2.97
CA SER A 151 3.01 11.33 2.60
C SER A 151 3.77 11.93 3.78
N VAL A 152 4.86 12.63 3.49
CA VAL A 152 5.66 13.31 4.51
C VAL A 152 4.84 14.36 5.27
N MET A 153 3.74 14.86 4.67
CA MET A 153 2.89 15.89 5.29
C MET A 153 1.67 15.35 6.04
N ASN A 154 1.18 14.14 5.70
CA ASN A 154 -0.06 13.58 6.25
C ASN A 154 0.17 12.28 7.01
N GLY A 155 1.42 11.81 7.07
CA GLY A 155 1.80 10.51 7.57
C GLY A 155 1.11 9.36 6.85
N TYR A 156 0.67 8.34 7.59
CA TYR A 156 0.05 7.14 7.04
C TYR A 156 -0.84 6.42 8.06
N GLN A 157 -1.76 5.61 7.56
CA GLN A 157 -2.68 4.80 8.37
C GLN A 157 -2.56 3.34 7.99
N GLY A 158 -2.96 2.43 8.88
CA GLY A 158 -2.89 1.03 8.55
C GLY A 158 -3.51 0.08 9.55
N LEU A 159 -3.32 -1.19 9.24
CA LEU A 159 -3.74 -2.33 10.05
C LEU A 159 -2.53 -3.19 10.39
N ILE A 160 -2.54 -3.75 11.59
CA ILE A 160 -1.64 -4.80 12.02
C ILE A 160 -2.47 -6.02 12.35
N PHE A 161 -2.14 -7.17 11.75
CA PHE A 161 -2.69 -8.46 12.10
C PHE A 161 -1.64 -9.29 12.81
N GLY A 162 -1.98 -9.84 13.97
CA GLY A 162 -1.09 -10.68 14.76
C GLY A 162 -1.43 -10.66 16.24
N ASP A 163 -0.89 -11.62 16.99
CA ASP A 163 -1.09 -11.70 18.44
C ASP A 163 -0.44 -10.49 19.13
N LYS A 164 -1.19 -9.83 20.02
CA LYS A 164 -0.74 -8.67 20.80
C LYS A 164 0.59 -8.90 21.51
N SER A 165 0.82 -10.11 22.03
CA SER A 165 2.04 -10.50 22.75
C SER A 165 3.27 -10.56 21.84
N ARG A 166 3.07 -10.68 20.52
CA ARG A 166 4.13 -10.80 19.52
C ARG A 166 4.45 -9.48 18.82
N LEU A 167 3.63 -8.45 19.01
CA LEU A 167 3.82 -7.11 18.44
C LEU A 167 5.18 -6.48 18.79
N GLY A 168 5.95 -7.00 19.74
CA GLY A 168 7.31 -6.53 20.01
C GLY A 168 7.38 -5.04 20.37
N ASP A 169 8.60 -4.49 20.34
CA ASP A 169 8.86 -3.11 20.77
C ASP A 169 8.63 -2.07 19.66
N GLU A 170 8.73 -2.48 18.41
CA GLU A 170 8.57 -1.64 17.22
C GLU A 170 7.12 -1.26 16.92
N TYR A 171 6.16 -1.96 17.53
CA TYR A 171 4.73 -1.68 17.42
C TYR A 171 4.11 -1.17 18.73
N LYS A 172 4.91 -0.56 19.62
CA LYS A 172 4.41 0.13 20.83
C LYS A 172 3.60 1.37 20.44
N ALA A 173 2.49 1.60 21.15
CA ALA A 173 1.61 2.76 20.95
C ALA A 173 2.35 4.12 20.93
N SER A 174 3.49 4.24 21.62
CA SER A 174 4.32 5.45 21.61
C SER A 174 4.95 5.80 20.24
N ARG A 175 4.89 4.90 19.25
CA ARG A 175 5.39 5.14 17.89
C ARG A 175 4.29 5.56 16.91
N PHE A 176 3.04 5.61 17.37
CA PHE A 176 1.88 5.97 16.58
C PHE A 176 1.15 7.14 17.25
N ASP A 177 0.58 8.03 16.46
CA ASP A 177 -0.31 9.07 16.98
C ASP A 177 -1.66 8.49 17.41
N ASP A 178 -2.07 7.39 16.77
CA ASP A 178 -3.21 6.59 17.16
C ASP A 178 -2.88 5.11 17.04
N PHE A 179 -3.27 4.32 18.04
CA PHE A 179 -3.11 2.87 18.06
C PHE A 179 -4.23 2.25 18.87
N LYS A 180 -5.08 1.45 18.21
CA LYS A 180 -6.28 0.87 18.83
C LYS A 180 -6.53 -0.56 18.39
N GLU A 181 -7.00 -1.36 19.32
CA GLU A 181 -7.47 -2.71 19.04
C GLU A 181 -8.87 -2.62 18.42
N VAL A 182 -9.01 -3.10 17.18
CA VAL A 182 -10.28 -3.10 16.44
C VAL A 182 -11.08 -4.36 16.77
N ASN A 183 -10.38 -5.49 16.82
CA ASN A 183 -10.86 -6.77 17.32
C ASN A 183 -9.65 -7.65 17.70
N LYS A 184 -9.92 -8.86 18.18
CA LYS A 184 -8.86 -9.80 18.56
C LYS A 184 -7.85 -9.96 17.42
N ASP A 185 -6.57 -9.75 17.75
CA ASP A 185 -5.43 -9.89 16.85
C ASP A 185 -5.46 -8.93 15.64
N THR A 186 -6.22 -7.83 15.72
CA THR A 186 -6.29 -6.79 14.70
C THR A 186 -6.24 -5.39 15.32
N PHE A 187 -5.24 -4.62 14.92
CA PHE A 187 -4.99 -3.29 15.43
C PHE A 187 -5.00 -2.29 14.28
N TYR A 188 -5.61 -1.14 14.50
CA TYR A 188 -5.48 0.03 13.64
C TYR A 188 -4.38 0.93 14.18
N PHE A 189 -3.65 1.59 13.29
CA PHE A 189 -2.69 2.62 13.67
C PHE A 189 -2.73 3.81 12.71
N ALA A 190 -2.25 4.96 13.19
CA ALA A 190 -1.96 6.14 12.39
C ALA A 190 -0.67 6.82 12.85
N VAL A 191 0.08 7.37 11.89
CA VAL A 191 1.24 8.24 12.09
C VAL A 191 0.96 9.54 11.32
N ARG A 192 1.27 10.71 11.87
CA ARG A 192 0.97 12.05 11.35
C ARG A 192 2.18 12.97 11.40
#